data_AF-A0AAV6EDU0-F1
#
_entry.id   AF-A0AAV6EDU0-F1
#
_cell.length_a   1.000
_cell.length_b   1.000
_cell.length_c   1.000
_cell.angle_alpha   90.00
_cell.angle_beta   90.00
_cell.angle_gamma   90.00
#
_symmetry.space_group_name_H-M   'P 1'
#
loop_
_entity.id
_entity.type
_entity.pdbx_description
1 polymer ?
#
loop_
_entity_poly.entity_id
_entity_poly.type
_entity_poly.pdbx_seq_one_letter_code
_entity_poly.pdbx_strand_id
1 'polypeptide(L)' 'MAIYKITTDGEDQGWMDAFNNHYDTHYKIGEVLTGDLTELQERIFYFNNGVALGPAVSIVEVQDED' A
#
# COMPACT_ATOMS: atom_id res chain seq x y z
N MET A 1 -7.60 -10.87 14.20
CA MET A 1 -7.76 -9.80 13.18
C MET A 1 -6.41 -9.71 12.51
N ALA A 2 -6.33 -9.87 11.18
CA ALA A 2 -5.06 -9.68 10.49
C ALA A 2 -4.67 -8.20 10.53
N ILE A 3 -3.40 -7.93 10.75
CA ILE A 3 -2.82 -6.58 10.76
C ILE A 3 -1.92 -6.50 9.54
N TYR A 4 -2.01 -5.40 8.81
CA TYR A 4 -1.21 -5.18 7.61
C TYR A 4 -0.41 -3.89 7.74
N LYS A 5 0.75 -3.84 7.08
CA LYS A 5 1.59 -2.65 6.98
C LYS A 5 1.74 -2.25 5.52
N ILE A 6 1.49 -0.98 5.21
CA ILE A 6 1.75 -0.44 3.87
C ILE A 6 3.26 -0.33 3.64
N THR A 7 3.72 -0.73 2.46
CA THR A 7 5.12 -0.63 2.01
C THR A 7 5.20 -0.13 0.57
N THR A 8 6.41 0.27 0.15
CA THR A 8 6.73 0.67 -1.22
C THR A 8 7.95 -0.08 -1.76
N ASP A 9 8.06 -0.19 -3.08
CA ASP A 9 9.26 -0.74 -3.74
C ASP A 9 10.40 0.30 -3.71
N GLY A 10 11.10 0.38 -2.58
CA GLY A 10 12.19 1.33 -2.30
C GLY A 10 11.96 2.20 -1.05
N GLU A 11 13.03 2.83 -0.56
CA GLU A 11 13.01 3.71 0.62
C GLU A 11 12.43 5.12 0.34
N ASP A 12 12.19 5.46 -0.93
CA ASP A 12 11.72 6.78 -1.34
C ASP A 12 10.19 6.93 -1.27
N GLN A 13 9.73 8.06 -0.70
CA GLN A 13 8.32 8.42 -0.50
C GLN A 13 7.51 8.61 -1.81
N GLY A 14 8.18 8.66 -2.96
CA GLY A 14 7.56 9.06 -4.24
C GLY A 14 6.41 8.16 -4.69
N TRP A 15 6.46 6.84 -4.45
CA TRP A 15 5.36 5.95 -4.82
C TRP A 15 4.13 6.13 -3.95
N MET A 16 4.31 6.41 -2.67
CA MET A 16 3.20 6.67 -1.78
C MET A 16 2.52 7.99 -2.14
N ASP A 17 3.29 9.03 -2.43
CA ASP A 17 2.75 10.33 -2.87
C ASP A 17 2.00 10.21 -4.19
N ALA A 18 2.55 9.46 -5.16
CA ALA A 18 1.87 9.22 -6.44
C ALA A 18 0.58 8.41 -6.27
N PHE A 19 0.58 7.38 -5.43
CA PHE A 19 -0.61 6.60 -5.12
C PHE A 19 -1.71 7.45 -4.45
N ASN A 20 -1.31 8.22 -3.44
CA ASN A 20 -2.18 9.14 -2.72
C ASN A 20 -2.79 10.20 -3.64
N ASN A 21 -1.99 10.77 -4.55
CA ASN A 21 -2.47 11.71 -5.55
C ASN A 21 -3.47 11.06 -6.53
N HIS A 22 -3.18 9.84 -6.98
CA HIS A 22 -4.01 9.15 -7.99
C HIS A 22 -5.39 8.76 -7.45
N TYR A 23 -5.49 8.37 -6.18
CA TYR A 23 -6.74 7.90 -5.56
C TYR A 23 -7.36 8.88 -4.55
N ASP A 24 -6.80 10.07 -4.40
CA ASP A 24 -7.19 11.06 -3.37
C ASP A 24 -7.17 10.44 -1.95
N THR A 25 -6.05 9.79 -1.61
CA THR A 25 -5.82 9.15 -0.32
C THR A 25 -4.62 9.77 0.41
N HIS A 26 -4.39 9.37 1.66
CA HIS A 26 -3.41 10.00 2.56
C HIS A 26 -2.59 8.96 3.34
N TYR A 27 -2.34 7.81 2.71
CA TYR A 27 -1.62 6.72 3.35
C TYR A 27 -0.15 7.07 3.57
N LYS A 28 0.46 6.43 4.58
CA LYS A 28 1.89 6.58 4.88
C LYS A 28 2.60 5.25 4.74
N ILE A 29 3.86 5.31 4.31
CA ILE A 29 4.75 4.14 4.36
C ILE A 29 4.87 3.71 5.82
N GLY A 30 4.63 2.43 6.06
CA GLY A 30 4.64 1.83 7.38
C GLY A 30 3.39 2.04 8.22
N GLU A 31 2.35 2.67 7.65
CA GLU A 31 1.03 2.74 8.29
C GLU A 31 0.46 1.34 8.50
N VAL A 32 -0.12 1.15 9.69
CA VAL A 32 -0.71 -0.11 10.12
C VAL A 32 -2.21 -0.05 9.87
N LEU A 33 -2.71 -1.07 9.17
CA LEU A 33 -4.09 -1.20 8.75
C LEU A 33 -4.73 -2.46 9.34
N THR A 34 -6.01 -2.37 9.65
CA THR A 34 -6.82 -3.48 10.14
C THR A 34 -8.21 -3.42 9.50
N GLY A 35 -8.88 -4.57 9.38
CA GLY A 35 -10.23 -4.66 8.83
C GLY A 35 -10.25 -5.18 7.40
N ASP A 36 -11.34 -4.91 6.67
CA ASP A 36 -11.49 -5.29 5.26
C ASP A 36 -10.67 -4.33 4.38
N LEU A 37 -9.68 -4.88 3.67
CA LEU A 37 -8.76 -4.13 2.81
C LEU A 37 -8.97 -4.46 1.32
N THR A 38 -10.08 -5.10 0.94
CA THR A 38 -10.33 -5.55 -0.43
C THR A 38 -10.22 -4.41 -1.45
N GLU A 39 -10.86 -3.27 -1.17
CA GLU A 39 -10.78 -2.09 -2.05
C GLU A 39 -9.35 -1.53 -2.16
N LEU A 40 -8.60 -1.51 -1.05
CA LEU A 40 -7.21 -1.05 -1.07
C LEU A 40 -6.33 -1.99 -1.90
N GLN A 41 -6.52 -3.30 -1.79
CA GLN A 41 -5.80 -4.30 -2.58
C GLN A 41 -6.06 -4.13 -4.09
N GLU A 42 -7.32 -3.90 -4.48
CA GLU A 42 -7.67 -3.63 -5.87
C GLU A 42 -7.00 -2.34 -6.38
N ARG A 43 -7.05 -1.26 -5.61
CA ARG A 43 -6.39 0.01 -5.96
C ARG A 43 -4.87 -0.16 -6.11
N ILE A 44 -4.22 -0.88 -5.19
CA ILE A 44 -2.79 -1.20 -5.29
C ILE A 44 -2.50 -1.98 -6.57
N PHE A 45 -3.31 -2.99 -6.88
CA PHE A 45 -3.14 -3.78 -8.10
C PHE A 45 -3.23 -2.91 -9.37
N TYR A 46 -4.27 -2.06 -9.48
CA TYR A 46 -4.45 -1.20 -10.64
C TYR A 46 -3.36 -0.14 -10.77
N PHE A 47 -2.95 0.47 -9.67
CA PHE A 47 -1.86 1.43 -9.69
C PHE A 47 -0.54 0.80 -10.13
N ASN A 48 -0.16 -0.33 -9.53
CA ASN A 48 1.08 -1.02 -9.87
C ASN A 48 1.11 -1.43 -11.36
N ASN A 49 0.00 -1.94 -11.91
CA ASN A 49 -0.04 -2.43 -13.29
C ASN A 49 -0.39 -1.35 -14.33
N GLY A 50 -1.01 -0.24 -13.93
CA GLY A 50 -1.50 0.80 -14.85
C GLY A 50 -0.75 2.11 -14.80
N VAL A 51 -0.25 2.51 -13.62
CA VAL A 51 0.42 3.80 -13.40
C VAL A 51 1.91 3.61 -13.21
N ALA A 52 2.32 2.73 -12.29
CA ALA A 52 3.74 2.48 -12.01
C ALA A 52 4.39 1.51 -13.01
N LEU A 53 3.59 0.73 -13.76
CA LEU A 53 4.05 -0.28 -14.71
C LEU A 53 5.01 -1.32 -14.08
N GLY A 54 4.82 -1.60 -12.79
CA GLY A 54 5.65 -2.49 -11.97
C GLY A 54 5.24 -2.44 -10.49
N PRO A 55 5.86 -3.26 -9.63
CA PRO A 55 5.68 -3.17 -8.19
C PRO A 55 6.01 -1.75 -7.69
N ALA A 56 5.11 -1.14 -6.91
CA ALA A 56 5.32 0.20 -6.37
C ALA A 56 4.77 0.36 -4.96
N VAL A 57 3.51 -0.04 -4.74
CA VAL A 57 2.87 -0.06 -3.41
C VAL A 57 2.48 -1.50 -3.05
N SER A 58 2.52 -1.84 -1.76
CA SER A 58 2.07 -3.15 -1.26
C SER A 58 1.53 -3.03 0.16
N ILE A 59 0.78 -4.04 0.59
CA ILE A 59 0.47 -4.28 2.00
C ILE A 59 1.00 -5.66 2.38
N VAL A 60 1.68 -5.74 3.52
CA VAL A 60 2.23 -6.99 4.05
C VAL A 60 1.57 -7.32 5.37
N GLU A 61 1.17 -8.57 5.57
CA GLU A 61 0.66 -9.03 6.86
C GLU A 61 1.79 -8.95 7.89
N VAL A 62 1.53 -8.28 9.01
CA VAL A 62 2.42 -8.22 10.16
C VAL A 62 1.78 -9.07 11.25
N GLN A 63 2.30 -10.27 11.46
CA GLN A 63 1.97 -11.08 12.63
C GLN A 63 2.83 -10.61 13.81
N ASP A 64 2.24 -10.48 14.99
CA ASP A 64 2.99 -10.52 16.25
C ASP A 64 3.68 -11.89 16.29
N GLU A 65 5.01 -11.91 16.16
CA GLU A 65 5.79 -13.06 16.61
C GLU A 65 5.66 -13.12 18.14
N ASP A 66 4.92 -14.11 18.66
CA ASP A 66 4.82 -14.43 20.10
C ASP A 66 6.22 -14.59 20.76
#